data_AF-A0A1C3VDK3-F1
#
_entry.id   AF-A0A1C3VDK3-F1
#
_cell.length_a   1.000
_cell.length_b   1.000
_cell.length_c   1.000
_cell.angle_alpha   90.00
_cell.angle_beta   90.00
_cell.angle_gamma   90.00
#
_symmetry.space_group_name_H-M   'P 1'
#
loop_
_entity.id
_entity.type
_entity.pdbx_description
1 polymer ?
#
loop_
_entity_poly.entity_id
_entity_poly.type
_entity_poly.pdbx_seq_one_letter_code
_entity_poly.pdbx_strand_id
1 'polypeptide(L)'
;MKTITVSSDVFAAIWKAHKEGDETEDAILRRIFKLPPAPAAVAHTGGRMGGFYDERSGTHFPEGMRIFRVYKGRKYEAIAERDRWFVPSTGNSYHSLNKLSQSVNPGGTENAWLNWRYTDEEGKDHFIDEMRKDPTRNILSRRSE
;
A
#
# COMPACT_ATOMS: atom_id res chain seq x y z
N MET A 1 11.59 7.34 3.99
CA MET A 1 12.83 7.53 4.77
C MET A 1 13.81 6.44 4.37
N LYS A 2 15.00 6.81 3.89
CA LYS A 2 16.09 5.87 3.58
C LYS A 2 17.23 6.15 4.55
N THR A 3 17.79 5.11 5.16
CA THR A 3 18.88 5.25 6.14
C THR A 3 20.22 5.09 5.43
N ILE A 4 21.14 6.02 5.69
CA ILE A 4 22.54 5.92 5.28
C ILE A 4 23.42 6.03 6.51
N THR A 5 24.49 5.24 6.57
CA THR A 5 25.46 5.30 7.67
C THR A 5 26.58 6.27 7.30
N VAL A 6 26.91 7.19 8.18
CA VAL A 6 28.02 8.15 8.03
C VAL A 6 28.94 8.07 9.24
N SER A 7 30.20 8.53 9.09
CA SER A 7 31.14 8.60 10.22
C SER A 7 30.74 9.68 11.22
N SER A 8 31.21 9.54 12.47
CA SER A 8 30.93 10.49 13.55
C SER A 8 31.39 11.92 13.22
N ASP A 9 32.53 12.07 12.54
CA ASP A 9 33.05 13.38 12.14
C ASP A 9 32.14 14.07 11.11
N VAL A 10 31.61 13.29 10.16
CA VAL A 10 30.68 13.80 9.15
C VAL A 10 29.35 14.19 9.79
N PHE A 11 28.84 13.37 10.71
CA PHE A 11 27.63 13.70 11.48
C PHE A 11 27.80 15.01 12.27
N ALA A 12 28.93 15.16 12.97
CA ALA A 12 29.23 16.39 13.71
C ALA A 12 29.35 17.61 12.78
N ALA A 13 29.96 17.44 11.60
CA ALA A 13 30.07 18.50 10.60
C ALA A 13 28.70 18.93 10.04
N ILE A 14 27.78 17.98 9.82
CA ILE A 14 26.41 18.27 9.39
C ILE A 14 25.69 19.08 10.47
N TRP A 15 25.71 18.62 11.73
CA TRP A 15 25.04 19.33 12.83
C TRP A 15 25.64 20.71 13.10
N LYS A 16 26.95 20.88 12.99
CA LYS A 16 27.60 22.20 13.14
C LYS A 16 27.13 23.20 12.08
N ALA A 17 26.70 22.73 10.91
CA ALA A 17 26.22 23.59 9.84
C ALA A 17 24.76 24.05 10.04
N HIS A 18 24.04 23.55 11.06
CA HIS A 18 22.65 23.88 11.39
C HIS A 18 22.38 25.39 11.51
N LYS A 19 21.21 25.84 11.06
CA LYS A 19 20.73 27.22 11.16
C LYS A 19 19.27 27.26 11.64
N GLU A 20 18.85 28.41 12.16
CA GLU A 20 17.46 28.65 12.57
C GLU A 20 16.49 28.40 11.39
N GLY A 21 15.60 27.42 11.55
CA GLY A 21 14.70 26.92 10.51
C GLY A 21 15.03 25.52 9.96
N ASP A 22 16.19 24.94 10.27
CA ASP A 22 16.55 23.57 9.89
C ASP A 22 16.07 22.56 10.95
N GLU A 23 14.87 21.98 10.83
CA GLU A 23 14.35 21.07 11.86
C GLU A 23 14.90 19.63 11.76
N THR A 24 15.58 19.27 10.66
CA THR A 24 16.04 17.90 10.37
C THR A 24 17.40 17.86 9.64
N GLU A 25 18.12 16.73 9.71
CA GLU A 25 19.36 16.55 8.95
C GLU A 25 19.16 16.67 7.43
N ASP A 26 18.01 16.23 6.89
CA ASP A 26 17.67 16.38 5.48
C ASP A 26 17.54 17.86 5.08
N ALA A 27 16.96 18.69 5.95
CA ALA A 27 16.87 20.14 5.74
C ALA A 27 18.27 20.79 5.69
N ILE A 28 19.14 20.44 6.64
CA ILE A 28 20.54 20.92 6.69
C ILE A 28 21.27 20.52 5.40
N LEU A 29 21.22 19.24 5.03
CA LEU A 29 21.93 18.72 3.86
C LEU A 29 21.44 19.36 2.57
N ARG A 30 20.12 19.50 2.39
CA ARG A 30 19.56 20.18 1.21
C ARG A 30 20.03 21.61 1.08
N ARG A 31 20.07 22.34 2.19
CA ARG A 31 20.60 23.71 2.19
C ARG A 31 22.07 23.76 1.82
N ILE A 32 22.90 22.88 2.38
CA ILE A 32 24.34 22.78 2.05
C ILE A 32 24.53 22.50 0.55
N PHE A 33 23.77 21.56 0.00
CA PHE A 33 23.86 21.16 -1.40
C PHE A 33 23.06 22.05 -2.36
N LYS A 34 22.48 23.17 -1.88
CA LYS A 34 21.62 24.08 -2.65
C LYS A 34 20.50 23.33 -3.40
N LEU A 35 19.99 22.27 -2.79
CA LEU A 35 18.86 21.52 -3.30
C LEU A 35 17.58 22.31 -3.04
N PRO A 36 16.54 22.12 -3.87
CA PRO A 36 15.23 22.65 -3.53
C PRO A 36 14.84 22.19 -2.11
N PRO A 37 14.08 23.03 -1.37
CA PRO A 37 13.58 22.64 -0.05
C PRO A 37 12.98 21.25 -0.17
N ALA A 38 13.14 20.44 0.88
CA ALA A 38 12.44 19.16 0.93
C ALA A 38 11.00 19.44 0.53
N PRO A 39 10.42 18.72 -0.45
CA PRO A 39 9.02 18.90 -0.76
C PRO A 39 8.33 18.77 0.59
N ALA A 40 7.81 19.90 1.11
CA ALA A 40 7.20 19.97 2.43
C ALA A 40 6.31 18.77 2.49
N ALA A 41 6.64 17.80 3.39
CA ALA A 41 6.17 16.43 3.29
C ALA A 41 4.77 16.51 2.76
N VAL A 42 4.62 16.20 1.46
CA VAL A 42 3.34 16.42 0.83
C VAL A 42 2.49 15.37 1.51
N ALA A 43 1.79 15.78 2.56
CA ALA A 43 0.44 15.34 2.76
C ALA A 43 -0.11 15.43 1.35
N HIS A 44 -0.21 14.28 0.69
CA HIS A 44 -0.66 14.16 -0.67
C HIS A 44 -2.15 14.50 -0.67
N THR A 45 -2.49 15.75 -0.35
CA THR A 45 -3.80 16.33 -0.45
C THR A 45 -3.96 16.74 -1.90
N GLY A 46 -4.34 15.75 -2.71
CA GLY A 46 -4.86 15.94 -4.05
C GLY A 46 -4.45 14.83 -5.02
N GLY A 47 -5.18 13.70 -5.05
CA GLY A 47 -5.21 12.90 -6.28
C GLY A 47 -5.42 11.39 -6.21
N ARG A 48 -5.88 10.82 -5.10
CA ARG A 48 -6.70 9.60 -5.02
C ARG A 48 -7.10 9.49 -3.56
N MET A 49 -8.41 9.40 -3.27
CA MET A 49 -8.87 8.95 -1.95
C MET A 49 -7.97 7.75 -1.57
N GLY A 50 -7.41 7.73 -0.36
CA GLY A 50 -6.44 6.71 0.03
C GLY A 50 -6.98 5.29 -0.15
N GLY A 51 -6.19 4.30 0.20
CA GLY A 51 -6.52 2.88 -0.02
C GLY A 51 -5.51 2.20 -0.92
N PHE A 52 -5.94 1.40 -1.89
CA PHE A 52 -5.06 0.64 -2.79
C PHE A 52 -5.55 0.76 -4.23
N TYR A 53 -4.67 1.10 -5.18
CA TYR A 53 -4.99 1.15 -6.60
C TYR A 53 -4.24 0.08 -7.39
N ASP A 54 -4.99 -0.82 -8.05
CA ASP A 54 -4.39 -1.77 -8.97
C ASP A 54 -4.34 -1.19 -10.38
N GLU A 55 -3.16 -0.73 -10.80
CA GLU A 55 -2.96 -0.12 -12.12
C GLU A 55 -3.31 -1.06 -13.28
N ARG A 56 -3.10 -2.37 -13.10
CA ARG A 56 -3.31 -3.36 -14.16
C ARG A 56 -4.79 -3.58 -14.48
N SER A 57 -5.64 -3.60 -13.46
CA SER A 57 -7.09 -3.80 -13.60
C SER A 57 -7.88 -2.49 -13.60
N GLY A 58 -7.25 -1.35 -13.27
CA GLY A 58 -7.93 -0.07 -13.08
C GLY A 58 -8.88 -0.07 -11.88
N THR A 59 -8.70 -0.99 -10.94
CA THR A 59 -9.57 -1.17 -9.77
C THR A 59 -9.03 -0.37 -8.60
N HIS A 60 -9.91 0.38 -7.95
CA HIS A 60 -9.59 1.17 -6.77
C HIS A 60 -10.32 0.59 -5.55
N PHE A 61 -9.56 0.36 -4.48
CA PHE A 61 -10.06 -0.04 -3.18
C PHE A 61 -9.95 1.18 -2.25
N PRO A 62 -11.07 1.66 -1.65
CA PRO A 62 -11.06 2.79 -0.73
C PRO A 62 -10.20 2.57 0.51
N GLU A 63 -9.77 3.67 1.14
CA GLU A 63 -8.99 3.64 2.38
C GLU A 63 -9.76 2.95 3.51
N GLY A 64 -9.06 2.14 4.29
CA GLY A 64 -9.66 1.39 5.39
C GLY A 64 -10.50 0.19 4.94
N MET A 65 -10.65 -0.05 3.63
CA MET A 65 -11.36 -1.21 3.14
C MET A 65 -10.67 -2.50 3.56
N ARG A 66 -11.42 -3.38 4.24
CA ARG A 66 -10.93 -4.66 4.74
C ARG A 66 -11.28 -5.76 3.76
N ILE A 67 -10.28 -6.56 3.42
CA ILE A 67 -10.45 -7.80 2.66
C ILE A 67 -9.98 -8.98 3.50
N PHE A 68 -10.55 -10.15 3.24
CA PHE A 68 -10.14 -11.38 3.92
C PHE A 68 -10.15 -12.58 2.99
N ARG A 69 -9.38 -13.60 3.35
CA ARG A 69 -9.44 -14.94 2.74
C ARG A 69 -9.37 -16.01 3.82
N VAL A 70 -10.01 -17.14 3.56
CA VAL A 70 -9.84 -18.34 4.38
C VAL A 70 -8.92 -19.29 3.65
N TYR A 71 -7.79 -19.64 4.26
CA TYR A 71 -6.82 -20.58 3.69
C TYR A 71 -6.37 -21.57 4.76
N LYS A 72 -6.51 -22.87 4.46
CA LYS A 72 -6.23 -23.98 5.40
C LYS A 72 -6.87 -23.78 6.78
N GLY A 73 -8.14 -23.37 6.79
CA GLY A 73 -8.92 -23.14 8.01
C GLY A 73 -8.53 -21.88 8.80
N ARG A 74 -7.60 -21.06 8.31
CA ARG A 74 -7.20 -19.79 8.94
C ARG A 74 -7.73 -18.61 8.14
N LYS A 75 -8.31 -17.63 8.84
CA LYS A 75 -8.71 -16.33 8.25
C LYS A 75 -7.50 -15.40 8.20
N TYR A 76 -7.20 -14.88 7.03
CA TYR A 76 -6.19 -13.86 6.78
C TYR A 76 -6.91 -12.58 6.38
N GLU A 77 -6.49 -11.45 6.94
CA GLU A 77 -7.11 -10.15 6.69
C GLU A 77 -6.07 -9.14 6.21
N ALA A 78 -6.49 -8.23 5.34
CA ALA A 78 -5.70 -7.10 4.90
C ALA A 78 -6.55 -5.84 4.78
N ILE A 79 -5.93 -4.68 4.91
CA ILE A 79 -6.56 -3.36 4.85
C ILE A 79 -5.90 -2.56 3.74
N ALA A 80 -6.70 -1.90 2.90
CA ALA A 80 -6.22 -0.96 1.90
C ALA A 80 -5.82 0.35 2.57
N GLU A 81 -4.52 0.67 2.59
CA GLU A 81 -3.99 1.88 3.22
C GLU A 81 -2.74 2.37 2.45
N ARG A 82 -2.66 3.68 2.21
CA ARG A 82 -1.46 4.34 1.64
C ARG A 82 -0.88 3.64 0.40
N ASP A 83 -1.76 3.27 -0.53
CA ASP A 83 -1.47 2.54 -1.77
C ASP A 83 -0.89 1.14 -1.58
N ARG A 84 -1.21 0.49 -0.46
CA ARG A 84 -0.71 -0.84 -0.09
C ARG A 84 -1.79 -1.66 0.62
N TRP A 85 -1.58 -2.98 0.63
CA TRP A 85 -2.30 -3.91 1.47
C TRP A 85 -1.54 -4.11 2.78
N PHE A 86 -2.08 -3.59 3.88
CA PHE A 86 -1.56 -3.78 5.23
C PHE A 86 -2.15 -5.03 5.87
N VAL A 87 -1.35 -5.86 6.52
CA VAL A 87 -1.80 -7.07 7.22
C VAL A 87 -1.70 -6.85 8.74
N PRO A 88 -2.82 -6.59 9.45
CA PRO A 88 -2.79 -6.22 10.86
C PRO A 88 -2.11 -7.24 11.77
N SER A 89 -2.26 -8.54 11.47
CA SER A 89 -1.69 -9.61 12.28
C SER A 89 -0.17 -9.71 12.24
N THR A 90 0.49 -9.14 11.23
CA THR A 90 1.94 -9.22 11.06
C THR A 90 2.63 -7.85 10.97
N GLY A 91 1.86 -6.78 10.78
CA GLY A 91 2.40 -5.44 10.50
C GLY A 91 3.01 -5.29 9.10
N ASN A 92 2.95 -6.33 8.26
CA ASN A 92 3.51 -6.29 6.91
C ASN A 92 2.63 -5.50 5.95
N SER A 93 3.24 -4.92 4.92
CA SER A 93 2.51 -4.25 3.84
C SER A 93 3.00 -4.68 2.46
N TYR A 94 2.06 -4.92 1.55
CA TYR A 94 2.32 -5.42 0.20
C TYR A 94 1.84 -4.43 -0.84
N HIS A 95 2.66 -4.20 -1.87
CA HIS A 95 2.37 -3.28 -2.97
C HIS A 95 1.52 -3.91 -4.09
N SER A 96 1.06 -5.15 -3.92
CA SER A 96 0.13 -5.80 -4.86
C SER A 96 -0.64 -6.94 -4.20
N LEU A 97 -1.83 -7.20 -4.72
CA LEU A 97 -2.71 -8.29 -4.29
C LEU A 97 -2.07 -9.68 -4.53
N ASN A 98 -1.24 -9.80 -5.57
CA ASN A 98 -0.49 -11.03 -5.85
C ASN A 98 0.59 -11.28 -4.79
N LYS A 99 1.33 -10.23 -4.38
CA LYS A 99 2.32 -10.35 -3.30
C LYS A 99 1.68 -10.66 -1.95
N LEU A 100 0.52 -10.04 -1.68
CA LEU A 100 -0.30 -10.38 -0.52
C LEU A 100 -0.76 -11.86 -0.56
N SER A 101 -1.19 -12.36 -1.72
CA SER A 101 -1.59 -13.77 -1.84
C SER A 101 -0.42 -14.73 -1.66
N GLN A 102 0.76 -14.38 -2.19
CA GLN A 102 1.99 -15.16 -2.02
C GLN A 102 2.46 -15.21 -0.56
N SER A 103 2.18 -14.20 0.27
CA SER A 103 2.52 -14.27 1.69
C SER A 103 1.65 -15.25 2.47
N VAL A 104 0.43 -15.53 1.98
CA VAL A 104 -0.49 -16.51 2.58
C VAL A 104 -0.25 -17.92 2.05
N ASN A 105 0.04 -18.06 0.75
CA ASN A 105 0.39 -19.33 0.12
C ASN A 105 1.73 -19.22 -0.66
N PRO A 106 2.89 -19.35 0.02
CA PRO A 106 4.19 -19.28 -0.63
C PRO A 106 4.35 -20.43 -1.63
N GLY A 107 4.45 -20.09 -2.92
CA GLY A 107 4.60 -21.07 -4.02
C GLY A 107 3.30 -21.46 -4.73
N GLY A 108 2.14 -20.93 -4.31
CA GLY A 108 0.88 -21.12 -5.02
C GLY A 108 0.67 -20.11 -6.15
N THR A 109 0.53 -20.60 -7.39
CA THR A 109 0.03 -19.79 -8.50
C THR A 109 -1.49 -19.76 -8.45
N GLU A 110 -2.03 -18.87 -7.64
CA GLU A 110 -3.48 -18.71 -7.45
C GLU A 110 -3.96 -17.38 -8.03
N ASN A 111 -5.21 -17.36 -8.51
CA ASN A 111 -5.84 -16.10 -8.89
C ASN A 111 -6.25 -15.34 -7.62
N ALA A 112 -5.47 -14.32 -7.26
CA ALA A 112 -5.71 -13.51 -6.08
C ALA A 112 -7.12 -12.89 -6.05
N TRP A 113 -7.66 -12.48 -7.20
CA TRP A 113 -8.97 -11.83 -7.28
C TRP A 113 -10.14 -12.73 -6.87
N LEU A 114 -10.00 -14.04 -7.09
CA LEU A 114 -11.04 -15.04 -6.76
C LEU A 114 -10.93 -15.58 -5.33
N ASN A 115 -9.85 -15.25 -4.62
CA ASN A 115 -9.56 -15.84 -3.31
C ASN A 115 -9.74 -14.86 -2.15
N TRP A 116 -9.83 -13.56 -2.44
CA TRP A 116 -10.09 -12.52 -1.45
C TRP A 116 -11.54 -12.05 -1.54
N ARG A 117 -12.12 -11.76 -0.37
CA ARG A 117 -13.48 -11.28 -0.20
C ARG A 117 -13.49 -9.99 0.60
N TYR A 118 -14.55 -9.22 0.49
CA TYR A 118 -14.86 -8.13 1.40
C TYR A 118 -16.27 -8.31 1.93
N THR A 119 -16.54 -7.74 3.09
CA THR A 119 -17.89 -7.70 3.67
C THR A 119 -18.47 -6.32 3.40
N ASP A 120 -19.68 -6.27 2.85
CA ASP A 120 -20.39 -5.01 2.60
C ASP A 120 -21.06 -4.46 3.87
N GLU A 121 -21.76 -3.32 3.73
CA GLU A 121 -22.50 -2.69 4.82
C GLU A 121 -23.67 -3.54 5.35
N GLU A 122 -24.18 -4.46 4.52
CA GLU A 122 -25.25 -5.40 4.87
C GLU A 122 -24.71 -6.68 5.55
N GLY A 123 -23.39 -6.79 5.72
CA GLY A 123 -22.74 -7.95 6.32
C GLY A 123 -22.58 -9.15 5.38
N LYS A 124 -22.82 -8.95 4.08
CA LYS A 124 -22.68 -9.99 3.06
C LYS A 124 -21.27 -10.00 2.48
N ASP A 125 -20.75 -11.21 2.28
CA ASP A 125 -19.44 -11.42 1.71
C ASP A 125 -19.50 -11.44 0.17
N HIS A 126 -18.65 -10.64 -0.46
CA HIS A 126 -18.51 -10.52 -1.91
C HIS A 126 -17.07 -10.76 -2.34
N PHE A 127 -16.85 -11.23 -3.57
CA PHE A 127 -15.50 -11.37 -4.08
C PHE A 127 -14.94 -10.03 -4.55
N ILE A 128 -13.65 -9.78 -4.33
CA ILE A 128 -13.03 -8.55 -4.83
C ILE A 128 -12.92 -8.52 -6.37
N ASP A 129 -13.05 -9.67 -7.05
CA ASP A 129 -13.13 -9.73 -8.52
C ASP A 129 -14.33 -8.95 -9.08
N GLU A 130 -15.41 -8.84 -8.32
CA GLU A 130 -16.62 -8.08 -8.69
C GLU A 130 -16.37 -6.57 -8.78
N MET A 131 -15.31 -6.08 -8.12
CA MET A 131 -14.94 -4.66 -8.14
C MET A 131 -14.17 -4.25 -9.40
N ARG A 132 -13.75 -5.21 -10.24
CA ARG A 132 -12.96 -4.92 -11.43
C ARG A 132 -13.83 -4.25 -12.49
N LYS A 133 -13.40 -3.08 -12.98
CA LYS A 133 -14.08 -2.32 -14.04
C LYS A 133 -13.91 -2.91 -15.46
N ASP A 134 -13.43 -4.13 -15.58
CA ASP A 134 -13.13 -4.74 -16.88
C ASP A 134 -14.44 -5.08 -17.63
N PRO A 135 -14.77 -4.39 -18.74
CA PRO A 135 -16.02 -4.64 -19.46
C PRO A 135 -16.06 -6.03 -20.10
N THR A 136 -14.91 -6.71 -20.21
CA THR A 136 -14.77 -7.98 -20.93
C THR A 136 -15.27 -9.19 -20.15
N ARG A 137 -15.57 -9.06 -18.85
CA ARG A 137 -16.00 -10.17 -17.99
C ARG A 137 -17.48 -10.25 -17.67
N ASN A 138 -18.28 -9.26 -18.11
CA ASN A 138 -19.72 -9.24 -17.90
C ASN A 138 -20.48 -10.40 -18.63
N ILE A 139 -19.76 -11.24 -19.39
CA ILE A 139 -20.31 -12.35 -20.18
C ILE A 139 -20.21 -13.71 -19.46
N LEU A 140 -19.34 -13.88 -18.46
CA LEU A 140 -19.14 -15.20 -17.81
C LEU A 140 -19.98 -15.42 -16.54
N SER A 141 -20.66 -14.40 -16.01
CA SER A 141 -21.55 -14.54 -14.85
C SER A 141 -23.01 -14.89 -15.22
N ARG A 142 -23.33 -15.10 -16.51
CA ARG A 142 -24.70 -15.45 -16.99
C ARG A 142 -24.78 -16.79 -17.71
N ARG A 143 -23.97 -17.78 -17.34
CA ARG A 143 -24.18 -19.17 -17.79
C ARG A 143 -23.90 -20.15 -16.66
N SER A 144 -24.91 -20.36 -15.83
CA SER A 144 -25.15 -21.60 -15.07
C SER A 144 -26.59 -21.53 -14.56
N GLU A 145 -27.54 -21.72 -15.48
CA GLU A 145 -28.82 -22.38 -15.20
C GLU A 145 -28.83 -23.69 -15.98
#